data_AF-A0A2V2W413-F1
#
_entry.id   AF-A0A2V2W413-F1
#
_cell.length_a   1.000
_cell.length_b   1.000
_cell.length_c   1.000
_cell.angle_alpha   90.00
_cell.angle_beta   90.00
_cell.angle_gamma   90.00
#
_symmetry.space_group_name_H-M   'P 1'
#
loop_
_entity.id
_entity.type
_entity.pdbx_description
1 polymer ?
#
loop_
_entity_poly.entity_id
_entity_poly.type
_entity_poly.pdbx_seq_one_letter_code
_entity_poly.pdbx_strand_id
1 'polypeptide(L)'
;MRMGQHSFGGSIVSSGAVIAVSAALHVFATRTLSAAVACYAPAISWGFTCLCLRKGMSHTYVLIFTLHLVLASVCYWKFGSSNAILNRSLLYPLAGSTMALLCTSQLPRVPNSGMIGVALLQGWSTLGGVLMFLIFPATVLSSIEPQDLRESRLTKFMHQTDGKRVESLTVPSKHGVNLDVLLVKREEDIDRWIIYFGGNAEMMEDSAEDMSSLTQIVVANWVFYNPRGVGRSSGYVAEVRDLIDDAVTVVQHISARYLIPHKKLLLWGHSIGGGIAAAVARRECMECPLVLDRTFSRLSDAAVKFSPLCPALTRLLIRNTIGDLDVVADFKAAAKNKKLVIYHRMDEVIAYDVASLGRKDALSEMHVNESMVVELRSTRVQSPHNSLLSAFEERMKLCRCVNALFS
;
A
#
# COMPACT_ATOMS: atom_id res chain seq x y z
N MET A 1 -67.58 23.64 -0.80
CA MET A 1 -66.54 22.62 -0.52
C MET A 1 -65.32 22.91 -1.39
N ARG A 2 -64.32 23.64 -0.87
CA ARG A 2 -62.99 23.71 -1.50
C ARG A 2 -62.19 22.53 -0.98
N MET A 3 -61.92 21.55 -1.84
CA MET A 3 -60.96 20.50 -1.55
C MET A 3 -59.57 21.15 -1.47
N GLY A 4 -59.02 21.23 -0.26
CA GLY A 4 -57.63 21.59 -0.05
C GLY A 4 -56.75 20.48 -0.60
N GLN A 5 -56.00 20.77 -1.66
CA GLN A 5 -54.84 19.99 -2.04
C GLN A 5 -53.79 20.16 -0.93
N HIS A 6 -53.69 19.18 -0.03
CA HIS A 6 -52.49 19.00 0.78
C HIS A 6 -51.35 18.61 -0.16
N SER A 7 -50.56 19.59 -0.60
CA SER A 7 -49.22 19.32 -1.10
C SER A 7 -48.43 18.70 0.05
N PHE A 8 -48.13 17.40 -0.04
CA PHE A 8 -47.06 16.81 0.76
C PHE A 8 -45.78 17.57 0.43
N GLY A 9 -45.42 18.54 1.27
CA GLY A 9 -44.17 19.25 1.20
C GLY A 9 -43.04 18.23 1.33
N GLY A 10 -42.38 17.92 0.22
CA GLY A 10 -41.25 17.00 0.23
C GLY A 10 -40.20 17.51 1.22
N SER A 11 -39.89 16.72 2.24
CA SER A 11 -38.89 17.08 3.23
C SER A 11 -37.57 17.41 2.55
N ILE A 12 -36.97 18.53 2.95
CA ILE A 12 -35.64 18.96 2.51
C ILE A 12 -34.65 18.52 3.58
N VAL A 13 -33.59 17.82 3.20
CA VAL A 13 -32.55 17.41 4.15
C VAL A 13 -31.56 18.55 4.35
N SER A 14 -31.07 18.72 5.58
CA SER A 14 -29.98 19.66 5.88
C SER A 14 -28.71 19.29 5.10
N SER A 15 -28.08 20.27 4.43
CA SER A 15 -26.81 20.07 3.72
C SER A 15 -25.72 19.55 4.65
N GLY A 16 -25.64 20.08 5.88
CA GLY A 16 -24.64 19.64 6.85
C GLY A 16 -24.81 18.17 7.23
N ALA A 17 -26.05 17.71 7.41
CA ALA A 17 -26.34 16.31 7.73
C ALA A 17 -25.93 15.37 6.60
N VAL A 18 -26.26 15.71 5.34
CA VAL A 18 -25.90 14.88 4.17
C VAL A 18 -24.38 14.80 3.98
N ILE A 19 -23.68 15.93 4.12
CA ILE A 19 -22.21 15.97 4.02
C ILE A 19 -21.57 15.15 5.14
N ALA A 20 -22.08 15.26 6.37
CA ALA A 20 -21.57 14.47 7.50
C ALA A 20 -21.76 12.96 7.28
N VAL A 21 -22.91 12.53 6.74
CA VAL A 21 -23.15 11.12 6.39
C VAL A 21 -22.21 10.67 5.27
N SER A 22 -22.01 11.46 4.22
CA SER A 22 -21.04 11.15 3.15
C SER A 22 -19.62 11.00 3.71
N ALA A 23 -19.16 11.95 4.54
CA ALA A 23 -17.85 11.89 5.16
C ALA A 23 -17.70 10.65 6.04
N ALA A 24 -18.72 10.34 6.85
CA ALA A 24 -18.75 9.13 7.66
C ALA A 24 -18.66 7.86 6.80
N LEU A 25 -19.41 7.77 5.70
CA LEU A 25 -19.33 6.62 4.78
C LEU A 25 -17.93 6.44 4.21
N HIS A 26 -17.27 7.51 3.76
CA HIS A 26 -15.91 7.43 3.23
C HIS A 26 -14.87 7.00 4.28
N VAL A 27 -15.04 7.40 5.54
CA VAL A 27 -14.13 7.03 6.63
C VAL A 27 -14.42 5.63 7.18
N PHE A 28 -15.69 5.29 7.44
CA PHE A 28 -16.05 4.04 8.09
C PHE A 28 -16.08 2.86 7.12
N ALA A 29 -16.56 3.04 5.87
CA ALA A 29 -16.69 1.92 4.94
C ALA A 29 -15.33 1.25 4.66
N THR A 30 -14.23 2.00 4.64
CA THR A 30 -12.89 1.46 4.45
C THR A 30 -12.25 0.92 5.73
N ARG A 31 -12.71 1.35 6.91
CA ARG A 31 -12.07 1.06 8.21
C ARG A 31 -12.77 0.02 9.05
N THR A 32 -14.06 -0.24 8.85
CA THR A 32 -14.84 -1.14 9.72
C THR A 32 -15.42 -2.34 8.99
N LEU A 33 -15.57 -2.28 7.67
CA LEU A 33 -16.10 -3.41 6.90
C LEU A 33 -15.12 -4.59 6.93
N SER A 34 -15.66 -5.80 7.04
CA SER A 34 -14.89 -7.03 6.88
C SER A 34 -14.39 -7.16 5.43
N ALA A 35 -13.35 -7.93 5.19
CA ALA A 35 -12.73 -8.11 3.87
C ALA A 35 -13.74 -8.59 2.82
N ALA A 36 -14.71 -9.41 3.22
CA ALA A 36 -15.78 -9.90 2.36
C ALA A 36 -16.70 -8.78 1.82
N VAL A 37 -16.85 -7.68 2.57
CA VAL A 37 -17.73 -6.55 2.21
C VAL A 37 -16.93 -5.31 1.80
N ALA A 38 -15.67 -5.21 2.22
CA ALA A 38 -14.79 -4.07 1.94
C ALA A 38 -14.54 -3.86 0.44
N CYS A 39 -14.70 -4.89 -0.39
CA CYS A 39 -14.65 -4.77 -1.85
C CYS A 39 -15.81 -3.90 -2.41
N TYR A 40 -16.92 -3.77 -1.68
CA TYR A 40 -18.07 -2.93 -2.04
C TYR A 40 -18.01 -1.52 -1.43
N ALA A 41 -17.00 -1.19 -0.62
CA ALA A 41 -16.91 0.12 0.03
C ALA A 41 -16.99 1.31 -0.96
N PRO A 42 -16.33 1.27 -2.15
CA PRO A 42 -16.52 2.31 -3.16
C PRO A 42 -17.94 2.36 -3.72
N ALA A 43 -18.60 1.21 -3.89
CA ALA A 43 -19.97 1.15 -4.40
C ALA A 43 -20.99 1.72 -3.40
N ILE A 44 -20.77 1.55 -2.09
CA ILE A 44 -21.62 2.10 -1.02
C ILE A 44 -21.55 3.64 -1.03
N SER A 45 -20.34 4.19 -1.00
CA SER A 45 -20.13 5.65 -1.01
C SER A 45 -20.59 6.29 -2.32
N TRP A 46 -20.32 5.64 -3.46
CA TRP A 46 -20.81 6.06 -4.76
C TRP A 46 -22.34 6.00 -4.86
N GLY A 47 -22.96 4.93 -4.38
CA GLY A 47 -24.42 4.80 -4.36
C GLY A 47 -25.08 5.92 -3.56
N PHE A 48 -24.54 6.25 -2.37
CA PHE A 48 -25.01 7.40 -1.59
C PHE A 48 -24.87 8.72 -2.35
N THR A 49 -23.73 8.93 -3.01
CA THR A 49 -23.49 10.10 -3.85
C THR A 49 -24.52 10.21 -4.97
N CYS A 50 -24.78 9.12 -5.70
CA CYS A 50 -25.77 9.07 -6.77
C CYS A 50 -27.18 9.43 -6.28
N LEU A 51 -27.60 8.92 -5.11
CA LEU A 51 -28.89 9.25 -4.50
C LEU A 51 -29.00 10.75 -4.18
N CYS A 52 -27.92 11.37 -3.71
CA CYS A 52 -27.90 12.80 -3.39
C CYS A 52 -27.96 13.68 -4.64
N LEU A 53 -27.28 13.31 -5.72
CA LEU A 53 -27.17 14.14 -6.92
C LEU A 53 -28.37 14.05 -7.87
N ARG A 54 -29.05 12.89 -7.91
CA ARG A 54 -30.01 12.57 -8.97
C ARG A 54 -31.16 13.58 -9.13
N LYS A 55 -31.71 14.09 -8.02
CA LYS A 55 -32.90 14.97 -8.03
C LYS A 55 -32.56 16.41 -8.46
N GLY A 56 -31.33 16.86 -8.22
CA GLY A 56 -30.86 18.21 -8.57
C GLY A 56 -30.11 18.30 -9.90
N MET A 57 -29.58 17.18 -10.42
CA MET A 57 -28.79 17.14 -11.65
C MET A 57 -29.30 16.07 -12.63
N SER A 58 -30.60 16.08 -12.96
CA SER A 58 -31.25 14.96 -13.65
C SER A 58 -30.64 14.60 -15.00
N HIS A 59 -30.32 15.58 -15.86
CA HIS A 59 -29.69 15.34 -17.17
C HIS A 59 -28.22 14.94 -17.05
N THR A 60 -27.44 15.67 -16.25
CA THR A 60 -26.01 15.36 -16.01
C THR A 60 -25.84 13.99 -15.39
N TYR A 61 -26.73 13.59 -14.47
CA TYR A 61 -26.73 12.28 -13.88
C TYR A 61 -26.97 11.18 -14.92
N VAL A 62 -27.96 11.36 -15.81
CA VAL A 62 -28.23 10.39 -16.89
C VAL A 62 -26.99 10.26 -17.78
N LEU A 63 -26.31 11.35 -18.11
CA LEU A 63 -25.06 11.31 -18.87
C LEU A 63 -23.96 10.51 -18.13
N ILE A 64 -23.73 10.80 -16.85
CA ILE A 64 -22.74 10.09 -16.02
C ILE A 64 -23.10 8.59 -15.95
N PHE A 65 -24.38 8.28 -15.73
CA PHE A 65 -24.87 6.90 -15.69
C PHE A 65 -24.63 6.17 -17.02
N THR A 66 -24.99 6.77 -18.15
CA THR A 66 -24.79 6.18 -19.46
C THR A 66 -23.30 5.93 -19.73
N LEU A 67 -22.44 6.90 -19.42
CA LEU A 67 -20.99 6.73 -19.55
C LEU A 67 -20.46 5.58 -18.68
N HIS A 68 -20.89 5.54 -17.41
CA HIS A 68 -20.49 4.51 -16.46
C HIS A 68 -20.98 3.12 -16.90
N LEU A 69 -22.22 3.01 -17.38
CA LEU A 69 -22.78 1.77 -17.92
C LEU A 69 -21.98 1.28 -19.12
N VAL A 70 -21.69 2.15 -20.09
CA VAL A 70 -20.87 1.79 -21.26
C VAL A 70 -19.49 1.31 -20.84
N LEU A 71 -18.81 2.06 -19.96
CA LEU A 71 -17.47 1.70 -19.51
C LEU A 71 -17.47 0.37 -18.73
N ALA A 72 -18.42 0.17 -17.82
CA ALA A 72 -18.55 -1.08 -17.06
C ALA A 72 -18.86 -2.26 -17.98
N SER A 73 -19.73 -2.09 -18.98
CA SER A 73 -20.05 -3.13 -19.97
C SER A 73 -18.85 -3.49 -20.84
N VAL A 74 -18.07 -2.49 -21.30
CA VAL A 74 -16.84 -2.74 -22.08
C VAL A 74 -15.80 -3.47 -21.24
N CYS A 75 -15.58 -3.05 -19.99
CA CYS A 75 -14.65 -3.72 -19.08
C CYS A 75 -15.08 -5.15 -18.78
N TYR A 76 -16.36 -5.38 -18.50
CA TYR A 76 -16.89 -6.73 -18.26
C TYR A 76 -16.78 -7.62 -19.50
N TRP A 77 -17.07 -7.09 -20.70
CA TRP A 77 -16.93 -7.85 -21.94
C TRP A 77 -15.48 -8.25 -22.22
N LYS A 78 -14.52 -7.37 -21.92
CA LYS A 78 -13.09 -7.62 -22.18
C LYS A 78 -12.42 -8.50 -21.13
N PHE A 79 -12.74 -8.30 -19.85
CA PHE A 79 -12.01 -8.90 -18.72
C PHE A 79 -12.86 -9.83 -17.85
N GLY A 80 -14.16 -9.95 -18.14
CA GLY A 80 -15.09 -10.73 -17.32
C GLY A 80 -15.25 -10.17 -15.90
N SER A 81 -15.66 -11.04 -14.99
CA SER A 81 -15.77 -10.76 -13.55
C SER A 81 -14.55 -11.23 -12.75
N SER A 82 -13.49 -11.70 -13.39
CA SER A 82 -12.30 -12.21 -12.68
C SER A 82 -11.40 -11.09 -12.17
N ASN A 83 -11.43 -9.91 -12.81
CA ASN A 83 -10.59 -8.79 -12.40
C ASN A 83 -11.21 -7.99 -11.24
N ALA A 84 -10.72 -8.24 -10.02
CA ALA A 84 -11.24 -7.61 -8.81
C ALA A 84 -11.12 -6.08 -8.82
N ILE A 85 -10.08 -5.51 -9.43
CA ILE A 85 -9.84 -4.06 -9.50
C ILE A 85 -10.92 -3.38 -10.35
N LEU A 86 -11.16 -3.92 -11.55
CA LEU A 86 -12.18 -3.39 -12.46
C LEU A 86 -13.58 -3.58 -11.87
N ASN A 87 -13.84 -4.72 -11.24
CA ASN A 87 -15.12 -4.96 -10.59
C ASN A 87 -15.39 -3.91 -9.50
N ARG A 88 -14.41 -3.67 -8.63
CA ARG A 88 -14.52 -2.69 -7.54
C ARG A 88 -14.66 -1.26 -8.03
N SER A 89 -13.97 -0.91 -9.11
CA SER A 89 -13.89 0.47 -9.59
C SER A 89 -15.06 0.86 -10.50
N LEU A 90 -15.67 -0.12 -11.19
CA LEU A 90 -16.68 0.13 -12.23
C LEU A 90 -17.92 -0.76 -12.07
N LEU A 91 -17.75 -2.08 -11.96
CA LEU A 91 -18.89 -3.00 -12.00
C LEU A 91 -19.78 -2.89 -10.75
N TYR A 92 -19.22 -2.89 -9.54
CA TYR A 92 -20.00 -2.79 -8.31
C TYR A 92 -20.63 -1.39 -8.13
N PRO A 93 -19.92 -0.28 -8.40
CA PRO A 93 -20.53 1.05 -8.41
C PRO A 93 -21.69 1.21 -9.40
N LEU A 94 -21.79 0.38 -10.44
CA LEU A 94 -22.95 0.38 -11.34
C LEU A 94 -24.26 0.13 -10.60
N ALA A 95 -24.28 -0.76 -9.60
CA ALA A 95 -25.46 -1.05 -8.79
C ALA A 95 -25.99 0.21 -8.08
N GLY A 96 -25.10 1.01 -7.49
CA GLY A 96 -25.46 2.29 -6.88
C GLY A 96 -26.02 3.30 -7.89
N SER A 97 -25.46 3.30 -9.10
CA SER A 97 -25.90 4.17 -10.19
C SER A 97 -27.31 3.79 -10.70
N THR A 98 -27.58 2.48 -10.82
CA THR A 98 -28.89 1.95 -11.19
C THR A 98 -29.93 2.20 -10.10
N MET A 99 -29.57 1.97 -8.83
CA MET A 99 -30.48 2.18 -7.69
C MET A 99 -30.97 3.63 -7.62
N ALA A 100 -30.10 4.61 -7.80
CA ALA A 100 -30.52 6.01 -7.76
C ALA A 100 -31.42 6.39 -8.95
N LEU A 101 -31.37 5.66 -10.08
CA LEU A 101 -32.33 5.82 -11.17
C LEU A 101 -33.74 5.33 -10.78
N LEU A 102 -33.82 4.22 -10.05
CA LEU A 102 -35.08 3.57 -9.66
C LEU A 102 -35.76 4.22 -8.45
N CYS A 103 -35.00 4.70 -7.47
CA CYS A 103 -35.54 5.16 -6.17
C CYS A 103 -35.89 6.67 -6.10
N THR A 104 -35.95 7.37 -7.23
CA THR A 104 -36.04 8.85 -7.26
C THR A 104 -37.28 9.47 -6.63
N SER A 105 -38.42 8.79 -6.71
CA SER A 105 -39.70 9.30 -6.22
C SER A 105 -39.80 9.32 -4.69
N GLN A 106 -38.98 8.53 -4.00
CA GLN A 106 -39.06 8.31 -2.55
C GLN A 106 -38.04 9.13 -1.74
N LEU A 107 -37.14 9.87 -2.41
CA LEU A 107 -36.03 10.55 -1.75
C LEU A 107 -36.31 12.04 -1.47
N PRO A 108 -35.91 12.55 -0.29
CA PRO A 108 -36.02 13.96 0.06
C PRO A 108 -35.13 14.81 -0.85
N ARG A 109 -35.44 16.11 -0.99
CA ARG A 109 -34.60 17.02 -1.80
C ARG A 109 -33.34 17.38 -1.01
N VAL A 110 -32.18 17.28 -1.66
CA VAL A 110 -30.89 17.75 -1.13
C VAL A 110 -30.59 19.14 -1.73
N PRO A 111 -30.26 20.15 -0.91
CA PRO A 111 -29.87 21.47 -1.40
C PRO A 111 -28.56 21.43 -2.22
N ASN A 112 -28.37 22.41 -3.10
CA ASN A 112 -27.20 22.50 -3.98
C ASN A 112 -25.86 22.46 -3.22
N SER A 113 -25.76 23.16 -2.09
CA SER A 113 -24.58 23.12 -1.22
C SER A 113 -24.27 21.72 -0.70
N GLY A 114 -25.30 20.95 -0.33
CA GLY A 114 -25.14 19.56 0.10
C GLY A 114 -24.67 18.67 -1.04
N MET A 115 -25.26 18.82 -2.24
CA MET A 115 -24.86 18.07 -3.44
C MET A 115 -23.40 18.33 -3.81
N ILE A 116 -22.98 19.60 -3.83
CA ILE A 116 -21.58 19.99 -4.10
C ILE A 116 -20.65 19.37 -3.06
N GLY A 117 -20.98 19.46 -1.77
CA GLY A 117 -20.16 18.89 -0.71
C GLY A 117 -19.96 17.38 -0.83
N VAL A 118 -21.03 16.62 -1.12
CA VAL A 118 -20.95 15.17 -1.35
C VAL A 118 -20.14 14.84 -2.60
N ALA A 119 -20.35 15.58 -3.70
CA ALA A 119 -19.59 15.38 -4.93
C ALA A 119 -18.09 15.64 -4.74
N LEU A 120 -17.71 16.66 -3.95
CA LEU A 120 -16.33 16.95 -3.62
C LEU A 120 -15.70 15.85 -2.77
N LEU A 121 -16.41 15.33 -1.76
CA LEU A 121 -15.94 14.20 -0.94
C LEU A 121 -15.72 12.93 -1.77
N GLN A 122 -16.66 12.62 -2.67
CA GLN A 122 -16.53 11.49 -3.59
C GLN A 122 -15.35 11.70 -4.54
N GLY A 123 -15.20 12.89 -5.11
CA GLY A 123 -14.08 13.24 -5.98
C GLY A 123 -12.73 13.12 -5.26
N TRP A 124 -12.66 13.56 -4.00
CA TRP A 124 -11.48 13.41 -3.16
C TRP A 124 -11.12 11.94 -2.90
N SER A 125 -12.12 11.12 -2.57
CA SER A 125 -11.93 9.68 -2.36
C SER A 125 -11.48 8.97 -3.64
N THR A 126 -12.05 9.32 -4.80
CA THR A 126 -11.63 8.78 -6.09
C THR A 126 -10.20 9.19 -6.44
N LEU A 127 -9.83 10.46 -6.21
CA LEU A 127 -8.46 10.94 -6.39
C LEU A 127 -7.47 10.15 -5.53
N GLY A 128 -7.80 9.92 -4.26
CA GLY A 128 -6.96 9.10 -3.37
C GLY A 128 -6.77 7.67 -3.88
N GLY A 129 -7.83 7.02 -4.35
CA GLY A 129 -7.72 5.67 -4.94
C GLY A 129 -6.83 5.63 -6.18
N VAL A 130 -6.96 6.61 -7.08
CA VAL A 130 -6.09 6.74 -8.27
C VAL A 130 -4.64 6.97 -7.86
N LEU A 131 -4.38 7.88 -6.92
CA LEU A 131 -3.04 8.14 -6.40
C LEU A 131 -2.44 6.91 -5.73
N MET A 132 -3.24 6.12 -5.01
CA MET A 132 -2.79 4.89 -4.36
C MET A 132 -2.32 3.85 -5.40
N PHE A 133 -3.02 3.71 -6.53
CA PHE A 133 -2.58 2.84 -7.63
C PHE A 133 -1.28 3.31 -8.28
N LEU A 134 -1.07 4.63 -8.39
CA LEU A 134 0.17 5.17 -8.93
C LEU A 134 1.35 4.99 -7.98
N ILE A 135 1.11 5.11 -6.67
CA ILE A 135 2.13 4.99 -5.63
C ILE A 135 2.48 3.54 -5.35
N PHE A 136 1.49 2.64 -5.33
CA PHE A 136 1.64 1.21 -5.06
C PHE A 136 0.99 0.36 -6.17
N PRO A 137 1.65 0.27 -7.35
CA PRO A 137 1.09 -0.42 -8.50
C PRO A 137 1.07 -1.95 -8.39
N ALA A 138 1.70 -2.57 -7.38
CA ALA A 138 1.75 -4.03 -7.22
C ALA A 138 0.36 -4.70 -7.28
N THR A 139 -0.70 -4.06 -6.76
CA THR A 139 -2.08 -4.57 -6.89
C THR A 139 -2.47 -4.72 -8.37
N VAL A 140 -2.17 -3.72 -9.21
CA VAL A 140 -2.46 -3.75 -10.64
C VAL A 140 -1.55 -4.75 -11.35
N LEU A 141 -0.24 -4.69 -11.10
CA LEU A 141 0.75 -5.54 -11.75
C LEU A 141 0.48 -7.04 -11.49
N SER A 142 0.12 -7.39 -10.26
CA SER A 142 -0.24 -8.77 -9.89
C SER A 142 -1.51 -9.28 -10.60
N SER A 143 -2.34 -8.37 -11.12
CA SER A 143 -3.51 -8.70 -11.94
C SER A 143 -3.19 -8.79 -13.45
N ILE A 144 -2.04 -8.26 -13.90
CA ILE A 144 -1.61 -8.33 -15.29
C ILE A 144 -0.96 -9.68 -15.58
N GLU A 145 -0.04 -10.11 -14.71
CA GLU A 145 0.56 -11.43 -14.83
C GLU A 145 -0.29 -12.49 -14.12
N PRO A 146 -0.71 -13.56 -14.82
CA PRO A 146 -1.44 -14.67 -14.22
C PRO A 146 -0.76 -15.25 -12.98
N GLN A 147 -1.55 -15.49 -11.93
CA GLN A 147 -1.05 -16.00 -10.63
C GLN A 147 -0.37 -17.37 -10.76
N ASP A 148 -0.84 -18.23 -11.66
CA ASP A 148 -0.27 -19.56 -11.93
C ASP A 148 1.15 -19.50 -12.51
N LEU A 149 1.46 -18.48 -13.31
CA LEU A 149 2.82 -18.26 -13.82
C LEU A 149 3.78 -17.85 -12.70
N ARG A 150 3.33 -16.95 -11.82
CA ARG A 150 4.09 -16.55 -10.62
C ARG A 150 4.32 -17.73 -9.68
N GLU A 151 3.27 -18.52 -9.43
CA GLU A 151 3.36 -19.75 -8.62
C GLU A 151 4.26 -20.81 -9.25
N SER A 152 4.29 -20.93 -10.57
CA SER A 152 5.19 -21.85 -11.25
C SER A 152 6.65 -21.49 -11.01
N ARG A 153 7.00 -20.20 -11.06
CA ARG A 153 8.35 -19.72 -10.70
C ARG A 153 8.67 -20.00 -9.24
N LEU A 154 7.75 -19.65 -8.34
CA LEU A 154 7.93 -19.90 -6.91
C LEU A 154 8.10 -21.40 -6.62
N THR A 155 7.30 -22.27 -7.24
CA THR A 155 7.38 -23.73 -7.06
C THR A 155 8.74 -24.26 -7.50
N LYS A 156 9.28 -23.77 -8.63
CA LYS A 156 10.64 -24.13 -9.06
C LYS A 156 11.67 -23.73 -8.01
N PHE A 157 11.58 -22.51 -7.48
CA PHE A 157 12.46 -22.03 -6.41
C PHE A 157 12.33 -22.89 -5.13
N MET A 158 11.11 -23.27 -4.73
CA MET A 158 10.84 -24.11 -3.56
C MET A 158 11.46 -25.51 -3.66
N HIS A 159 11.58 -26.06 -4.87
CA HIS A 159 12.13 -27.39 -5.10
C HIS A 159 13.66 -27.39 -5.37
N GLN A 160 14.31 -26.23 -5.38
CA GLN A 160 15.77 -26.18 -5.47
C GLN A 160 16.40 -26.82 -4.22
N THR A 161 17.37 -27.71 -4.43
CA THR A 161 18.14 -28.36 -3.36
C THR A 161 19.40 -27.56 -3.05
N ASP A 162 19.25 -26.50 -2.27
CA ASP A 162 20.31 -25.54 -1.92
C ASP A 162 20.39 -25.28 -0.40
N GLY A 163 20.04 -26.30 0.40
CA GLY A 163 20.11 -26.24 1.87
C GLY A 163 19.06 -25.31 2.49
N LYS A 164 17.93 -25.09 1.80
CA LYS A 164 16.79 -24.32 2.30
C LYS A 164 15.54 -25.18 2.41
N ARG A 165 14.65 -24.78 3.32
CA ARG A 165 13.29 -25.27 3.42
C ARG A 165 12.33 -24.11 3.24
N VAL A 166 11.43 -24.23 2.27
CA VAL A 166 10.43 -23.20 2.01
C VAL A 166 9.06 -23.62 2.56
N GLU A 167 8.41 -22.75 3.34
CA GLU A 167 7.10 -22.96 3.96
C GLU A 167 6.16 -21.81 3.56
N SER A 168 4.98 -22.12 3.06
CA SER A 168 3.92 -21.14 2.78
C SER A 168 2.91 -21.10 3.92
N LEU A 169 2.50 -19.91 4.32
CA LEU A 169 1.54 -19.66 5.39
C LEU A 169 0.48 -18.65 4.94
N THR A 170 -0.72 -18.80 5.47
CA THR A 170 -1.74 -17.74 5.42
C THR A 170 -1.84 -17.08 6.80
N VAL A 171 -1.57 -15.78 6.86
CA VAL A 171 -1.62 -15.00 8.10
C VAL A 171 -2.89 -14.13 8.11
N PRO A 172 -3.81 -14.34 9.07
CA PRO A 172 -4.99 -13.49 9.20
C PRO A 172 -4.58 -12.11 9.72
N SER A 173 -4.98 -11.07 8.99
CA SER A 173 -4.82 -9.66 9.30
C SER A 173 -6.15 -9.04 9.73
N LYS A 174 -6.11 -7.77 10.13
CA LYS A 174 -7.28 -7.03 10.60
C LYS A 174 -8.39 -7.06 9.55
N HIS A 175 -9.63 -6.98 10.04
CA HIS A 175 -10.83 -6.96 9.20
C HIS A 175 -11.02 -8.21 8.33
N GLY A 176 -10.41 -9.35 8.67
CA GLY A 176 -10.59 -10.60 7.92
C GLY A 176 -9.82 -10.66 6.60
N VAL A 177 -8.82 -9.79 6.44
CA VAL A 177 -7.82 -9.90 5.37
C VAL A 177 -6.95 -11.11 5.66
N ASN A 178 -6.58 -11.87 4.62
CA ASN A 178 -5.66 -12.99 4.71
C ASN A 178 -4.44 -12.65 3.88
N LEU A 179 -3.26 -12.68 4.49
CA LEU A 179 -1.99 -12.38 3.86
C LEU A 179 -1.27 -13.67 3.49
N ASP A 180 -0.80 -13.74 2.25
CA ASP A 180 0.05 -14.81 1.76
C ASP A 180 1.51 -14.53 2.18
N VAL A 181 2.10 -15.48 2.91
CA VAL A 181 3.41 -15.35 3.55
C VAL A 181 4.27 -16.55 3.16
N LEU A 182 5.52 -16.30 2.82
CA LEU A 182 6.51 -17.32 2.48
C LEU A 182 7.71 -17.22 3.40
N LEU A 183 8.10 -18.35 3.95
CA LEU A 183 9.30 -18.49 4.76
C LEU A 183 10.34 -19.26 3.99
N VAL A 184 11.55 -18.72 3.92
CA VAL A 184 12.73 -19.41 3.40
C VAL A 184 13.67 -19.64 4.58
N LYS A 185 13.64 -20.85 5.12
CA LYS A 185 14.46 -21.26 6.27
C LYS A 185 15.73 -21.96 5.82
N ARG A 186 16.80 -21.81 6.58
CA ARG A 186 17.99 -22.65 6.40
C ARG A 186 17.77 -24.03 7.03
N GLU A 187 18.36 -25.06 6.44
CA GLU A 187 18.38 -26.39 7.05
C GLU A 187 19.26 -26.42 8.31
N GLU A 188 20.32 -25.60 8.29
CA GLU A 188 21.12 -25.29 9.47
C GLU A 188 20.29 -24.52 10.50
N ASP A 189 20.54 -24.77 11.79
CA ASP A 189 19.87 -24.08 12.88
C ASP A 189 20.40 -22.65 13.01
N ILE A 190 19.72 -21.72 12.33
CA ILE A 190 20.05 -20.30 12.32
C ILE A 190 19.01 -19.54 13.14
N ASP A 191 19.47 -18.80 14.14
CA ASP A 191 18.61 -18.00 15.02
C ASP A 191 18.28 -16.60 14.47
N ARG A 192 18.85 -16.23 13.32
CA ARG A 192 18.68 -14.92 12.67
C ARG A 192 17.49 -14.95 11.72
N TRP A 193 16.63 -13.95 11.84
CA TRP A 193 15.43 -13.80 11.03
C TRP A 193 15.40 -12.43 10.36
N ILE A 194 14.92 -12.40 9.12
CA ILE A 194 14.71 -11.18 8.35
C ILE A 194 13.29 -11.19 7.82
N ILE A 195 12.53 -10.14 8.13
CA ILE A 195 11.27 -9.85 7.41
C ILE A 195 11.58 -8.81 6.35
N TYR A 196 11.34 -9.16 5.10
CA TYR A 196 11.56 -8.29 3.96
C TYR A 196 10.28 -7.54 3.57
N PHE A 197 10.41 -6.22 3.45
CA PHE A 197 9.38 -5.30 2.98
C PHE A 197 9.83 -4.79 1.61
N GLY A 198 9.18 -5.28 0.56
CA GLY A 198 9.55 -4.97 -0.82
C GLY A 198 9.16 -3.57 -1.30
N GLY A 199 9.64 -3.26 -2.50
CA GLY A 199 9.29 -2.08 -3.26
C GLY A 199 7.81 -2.03 -3.69
N ASN A 200 7.40 -0.92 -4.31
CA ASN A 200 5.99 -0.65 -4.61
C ASN A 200 5.40 -1.48 -5.77
N ALA A 201 6.28 -2.09 -6.57
CA ALA A 201 5.96 -2.96 -7.69
C ALA A 201 6.44 -4.40 -7.46
N GLU A 202 7.01 -4.69 -6.29
CA GLU A 202 7.55 -6.00 -5.96
C GLU A 202 6.46 -6.94 -5.46
N MET A 203 6.63 -8.21 -5.82
CA MET A 203 5.83 -9.32 -5.33
C MET A 203 6.76 -10.30 -4.62
N MET A 204 6.21 -11.00 -3.63
CA MET A 204 6.93 -12.00 -2.87
C MET A 204 7.52 -13.09 -3.77
N GLU A 205 6.77 -13.54 -4.78
CA GLU A 205 7.16 -14.62 -5.68
C GLU A 205 8.44 -14.32 -6.46
N ASP A 206 8.69 -13.04 -6.77
CA ASP A 206 9.90 -12.61 -7.47
C ASP A 206 11.03 -12.23 -6.49
N SER A 207 10.67 -11.63 -5.35
CA SER A 207 11.67 -11.13 -4.37
C SER A 207 12.31 -12.25 -3.52
N ALA A 208 11.60 -13.36 -3.32
CA ALA A 208 12.01 -14.41 -2.40
C ALA A 208 13.34 -15.06 -2.82
N GLU A 209 13.49 -15.40 -4.09
CA GLU A 209 14.71 -16.02 -4.62
C GLU A 209 15.89 -15.04 -4.53
N ASP A 210 15.69 -13.84 -5.07
CA ASP A 210 16.70 -12.79 -5.12
C ASP A 210 17.26 -12.42 -3.75
N MET A 211 16.39 -12.13 -2.78
CA MET A 211 16.80 -11.66 -1.47
C MET A 211 17.34 -12.78 -0.59
N SER A 212 16.71 -13.96 -0.59
CA SER A 212 17.18 -15.08 0.23
C SER A 212 18.50 -15.70 -0.30
N SER A 213 18.84 -15.46 -1.57
CA SER A 213 20.10 -15.89 -2.18
C SER A 213 21.28 -14.95 -1.86
N LEU A 214 21.08 -13.85 -1.11
CA LEU A 214 22.15 -12.93 -0.70
C LEU A 214 23.07 -13.48 0.41
N THR A 215 23.44 -14.75 0.36
CA THR A 215 24.22 -15.47 1.39
C THR A 215 25.60 -14.85 1.62
N GLN A 216 26.21 -14.25 0.61
CA GLN A 216 27.47 -13.50 0.74
C GLN A 216 27.34 -12.22 1.59
N ILE A 217 26.13 -11.69 1.77
CA ILE A 217 25.85 -10.53 2.62
C ILE A 217 25.35 -11.01 3.98
N VAL A 218 24.37 -11.91 4.00
CA VAL A 218 23.75 -12.40 5.23
C VAL A 218 23.19 -13.81 5.09
N VAL A 219 23.45 -14.62 6.11
CA VAL A 219 22.81 -15.93 6.29
C VAL A 219 21.78 -15.79 7.40
N ALA A 220 20.50 -15.98 7.05
CA ALA A 220 19.35 -15.88 7.94
C ALA A 220 18.17 -16.68 7.38
N ASN A 221 17.15 -16.89 8.21
CA ASN A 221 15.81 -17.24 7.76
C ASN A 221 15.13 -15.98 7.23
N TRP A 222 14.45 -16.09 6.10
CA TRP A 222 13.76 -14.98 5.46
C TRP A 222 12.25 -15.19 5.50
N VAL A 223 11.53 -14.08 5.64
CA VAL A 223 10.09 -14.01 5.64
C VAL A 223 9.69 -12.96 4.63
N PHE A 224 8.87 -13.36 3.68
CA PHE A 224 8.30 -12.54 2.64
C PHE A 224 6.78 -12.59 2.75
N TYR A 225 6.10 -11.56 2.28
CA TYR A 225 4.65 -11.56 2.20
C TYR A 225 4.18 -10.66 1.08
N ASN A 226 3.01 -10.97 0.55
CA ASN A 226 2.28 -10.06 -0.33
C ASN A 226 1.33 -9.20 0.52
N PRO A 227 1.36 -7.86 0.42
CA PRO A 227 0.36 -7.00 1.07
C PRO A 227 -1.05 -7.28 0.56
N ARG A 228 -2.08 -6.82 1.28
CA ARG A 228 -3.49 -7.03 0.89
C ARG A 228 -3.77 -6.63 -0.57
N GLY A 229 -4.48 -7.49 -1.31
CA GLY A 229 -4.81 -7.27 -2.71
C GLY A 229 -3.64 -7.46 -3.69
N VAL A 230 -2.54 -8.08 -3.26
CA VAL A 230 -1.43 -8.53 -4.12
C VAL A 230 -1.38 -10.05 -4.09
N GLY A 231 -1.25 -10.68 -5.26
CA GLY A 231 -1.12 -12.13 -5.38
C GLY A 231 -2.29 -12.88 -4.75
N ARG A 232 -1.99 -13.82 -3.83
CA ARG A 232 -3.00 -14.57 -3.06
C ARG A 232 -3.52 -13.83 -1.82
N SER A 233 -2.96 -12.68 -1.47
CA SER A 233 -3.44 -11.90 -0.33
C SER A 233 -4.79 -11.26 -0.67
N SER A 234 -5.78 -11.45 0.22
CA SER A 234 -7.11 -10.90 0.04
C SER A 234 -7.16 -9.39 0.31
N GLY A 235 -8.28 -8.74 -0.01
CA GLY A 235 -8.48 -7.31 0.28
C GLY A 235 -7.89 -6.38 -0.77
N TYR A 236 -7.57 -5.15 -0.37
CA TYR A 236 -7.05 -4.08 -1.23
C TYR A 236 -6.43 -2.97 -0.38
N VAL A 237 -5.41 -2.29 -0.91
CA VAL A 237 -4.72 -1.16 -0.27
C VAL A 237 -5.45 0.13 -0.59
N ALA A 238 -6.19 0.69 0.37
CA ALA A 238 -6.89 1.96 0.19
C ALA A 238 -6.01 3.17 0.53
N GLU A 239 -5.11 3.00 1.51
CA GLU A 239 -4.19 4.03 1.97
C GLU A 239 -2.90 3.40 2.48
N VAL A 240 -1.84 4.20 2.62
CA VAL A 240 -0.51 3.77 3.10
C VAL A 240 -0.58 3.02 4.44
N ARG A 241 -1.52 3.40 5.31
CA ARG A 241 -1.69 2.75 6.62
C ARG A 241 -2.03 1.27 6.50
N ASP A 242 -2.74 0.85 5.45
CA ASP A 242 -3.07 -0.55 5.24
C ASP A 242 -1.82 -1.43 5.09
N LEU A 243 -0.80 -0.91 4.38
CA LEU A 243 0.49 -1.59 4.20
C LEU A 243 1.22 -1.77 5.54
N ILE A 244 1.18 -0.74 6.41
CA ILE A 244 1.78 -0.80 7.75
C ILE A 244 1.03 -1.80 8.63
N ASP A 245 -0.30 -1.81 8.59
CA ASP A 245 -1.10 -2.71 9.40
C ASP A 245 -0.90 -4.19 9.01
N ASP A 246 -0.75 -4.46 7.72
CA ASP A 246 -0.39 -5.81 7.22
C ASP A 246 1.02 -6.21 7.67
N ALA A 247 1.99 -5.30 7.52
CA ALA A 247 3.36 -5.51 7.95
C ALA A 247 3.48 -5.82 9.45
N VAL A 248 2.79 -5.05 10.30
CA VAL A 248 2.73 -5.28 11.75
C VAL A 248 2.13 -6.65 12.06
N THR A 249 1.06 -7.04 11.37
CA THR A 249 0.42 -8.35 11.56
C THR A 249 1.40 -9.49 11.25
N VAL A 250 2.14 -9.41 10.14
CA VAL A 250 3.14 -10.42 9.77
C VAL A 250 4.24 -10.49 10.82
N VAL A 251 4.78 -9.35 11.26
CA VAL A 251 5.81 -9.28 12.30
C VAL A 251 5.34 -9.93 13.60
N GLN A 252 4.14 -9.59 14.07
CA GLN A 252 3.54 -10.17 15.28
C GLN A 252 3.34 -11.67 15.15
N HIS A 253 2.72 -12.12 14.05
CA HIS A 253 2.40 -13.52 13.84
C HIS A 253 3.66 -14.39 13.79
N ILE A 254 4.67 -13.95 13.03
CA ILE A 254 5.90 -14.71 12.83
C ILE A 254 6.77 -14.71 14.08
N SER A 255 6.91 -13.55 14.74
CA SER A 255 7.65 -13.46 16.01
C SER A 255 7.05 -14.37 17.08
N ALA A 256 5.71 -14.39 17.20
CA ALA A 256 5.02 -15.25 18.15
C ALA A 256 5.13 -16.74 17.79
N ARG A 257 4.90 -17.10 16.51
CA ARG A 257 4.90 -18.49 16.04
C ARG A 257 6.27 -19.17 16.20
N TYR A 258 7.35 -18.45 15.93
CA TYR A 258 8.72 -19.00 15.97
C TYR A 258 9.53 -18.51 17.18
N LEU A 259 8.88 -17.86 18.16
CA LEU A 259 9.49 -17.36 19.40
C LEU A 259 10.75 -16.51 19.15
N ILE A 260 10.70 -15.64 18.15
CA ILE A 260 11.87 -14.88 17.68
C ILE A 260 12.11 -13.68 18.62
N PRO A 261 13.27 -13.60 19.30
CA PRO A 261 13.61 -12.42 20.08
C PRO A 261 13.79 -11.19 19.17
N HIS A 262 13.36 -10.01 19.60
CA HIS A 262 13.45 -8.78 18.80
C HIS A 262 14.87 -8.49 18.26
N LYS A 263 15.91 -8.74 19.06
CA LYS A 263 17.32 -8.56 18.63
C LYS A 263 17.77 -9.50 17.51
N LYS A 264 17.04 -10.59 17.29
CA LYS A 264 17.29 -11.59 16.25
C LYS A 264 16.36 -11.42 15.04
N LEU A 265 15.44 -10.46 15.10
CA LEU A 265 14.53 -10.12 14.02
C LEU A 265 14.95 -8.80 13.37
N LEU A 266 15.54 -8.89 12.19
CA LEU A 266 15.88 -7.75 11.35
C LEU A 266 14.68 -7.37 10.48
N LEU A 267 14.34 -6.08 10.47
CA LEU A 267 13.39 -5.51 9.52
C LEU A 267 14.17 -4.96 8.33
N TRP A 268 13.95 -5.50 7.13
CA TRP A 268 14.64 -5.06 5.93
C TRP A 268 13.66 -4.45 4.95
N GLY A 269 13.74 -3.14 4.72
CA GLY A 269 12.84 -2.46 3.79
C GLY A 269 13.58 -1.88 2.59
N HIS A 270 13.11 -2.21 1.38
CA HIS A 270 13.57 -1.63 0.13
C HIS A 270 12.57 -0.60 -0.42
N SER A 271 13.06 0.54 -0.91
CA SER A 271 12.20 1.57 -1.53
C SER A 271 11.01 1.96 -0.62
N ILE A 272 9.74 1.85 -1.07
CA ILE A 272 8.57 2.10 -0.20
C ILE A 272 8.54 1.19 1.05
N GLY A 273 9.05 -0.04 0.92
CA GLY A 273 9.20 -0.99 2.01
C GLY A 273 10.09 -0.49 3.14
N GLY A 274 11.04 0.41 2.85
CA GLY A 274 11.83 1.12 3.88
C GLY A 274 10.95 2.00 4.79
N GLY A 275 9.98 2.69 4.21
CA GLY A 275 8.95 3.43 4.96
C GLY A 275 8.06 2.54 5.80
N ILE A 276 7.65 1.39 5.26
CA ILE A 276 6.86 0.40 6.00
C ILE A 276 7.67 -0.16 7.17
N ALA A 277 8.92 -0.58 6.93
CA ALA A 277 9.82 -1.13 7.93
C ALA A 277 10.10 -0.15 9.08
N ALA A 278 10.34 1.13 8.77
CA ALA A 278 10.52 2.18 9.78
C ALA A 278 9.25 2.39 10.63
N ALA A 279 8.08 2.44 9.99
CA ALA A 279 6.80 2.58 10.69
C ALA A 279 6.50 1.37 11.60
N VAL A 280 6.79 0.15 11.14
CA VAL A 280 6.69 -1.09 11.94
C VAL A 280 7.65 -1.07 13.12
N ALA A 281 8.92 -0.70 12.89
CA ALA A 281 9.93 -0.58 13.94
C ALA A 281 9.47 0.35 15.07
N ARG A 282 8.87 1.49 14.72
CA ARG A 282 8.30 2.41 15.69
C ARG A 282 7.09 1.84 16.42
N ARG A 283 6.16 1.20 15.71
CA ARG A 283 4.85 0.80 16.27
C ARG A 283 4.89 -0.49 17.09
N GLU A 284 5.72 -1.44 16.68
CA GLU A 284 5.65 -2.81 17.17
C GLU A 284 6.98 -3.29 17.75
N CYS A 285 8.10 -2.97 17.10
CA CYS A 285 9.39 -3.55 17.47
C CYS A 285 10.52 -2.52 17.53
N MET A 286 10.49 -1.70 18.58
CA MET A 286 11.52 -0.67 18.82
C MET A 286 12.90 -1.24 19.21
N GLU A 287 13.07 -2.56 19.23
CA GLU A 287 14.38 -3.18 19.48
C GLU A 287 14.89 -3.96 18.27
N CYS A 288 14.05 -4.18 17.25
CA CYS A 288 14.42 -4.88 16.03
C CYS A 288 15.46 -4.08 15.23
N PRO A 289 16.60 -4.64 14.86
CA PRO A 289 17.52 -3.97 13.94
C PRO A 289 16.81 -3.66 12.61
N LEU A 290 17.21 -2.57 11.94
CA LEU A 290 16.54 -2.05 10.75
C LEU A 290 17.53 -1.79 9.61
N VAL A 291 17.22 -2.29 8.42
CA VAL A 291 17.93 -1.97 7.17
C VAL A 291 17.00 -1.14 6.30
N LEU A 292 17.45 0.06 5.95
CA LEU A 292 16.79 0.97 5.02
C LEU A 292 17.57 0.97 3.70
N ASP A 293 17.11 0.15 2.76
CA ASP A 293 17.75 -0.04 1.46
C ASP A 293 17.14 0.87 0.40
N ARG A 294 17.92 1.87 -0.05
CA ARG A 294 17.56 2.80 -1.15
C ARG A 294 16.14 3.33 -1.01
N THR A 295 15.81 3.79 0.19
CA THR A 295 14.51 4.38 0.52
C THR A 295 14.60 5.90 0.60
N PHE A 296 13.45 6.53 0.82
CA PHE A 296 13.26 7.97 0.92
C PHE A 296 13.19 8.44 2.38
N SER A 297 13.30 9.75 2.58
CA SER A 297 13.05 10.45 3.83
C SER A 297 11.56 10.60 4.09
N ARG A 298 10.80 10.96 3.05
CA ARG A 298 9.34 10.92 3.04
C ARG A 298 8.79 10.42 1.71
N LEU A 299 7.66 9.71 1.75
CA LEU A 299 6.97 9.26 0.53
C LEU A 299 6.51 10.46 -0.29
N SER A 300 6.00 11.49 0.37
CA SER A 300 5.60 12.75 -0.28
C SER A 300 6.75 13.49 -0.99
N ASP A 301 8.00 13.31 -0.55
CA ASP A 301 9.18 13.83 -1.24
C ASP A 301 9.59 12.94 -2.42
N ALA A 302 9.52 11.62 -2.27
CA ALA A 302 9.79 10.68 -3.36
C ALA A 302 8.84 10.89 -4.55
N ALA A 303 7.57 11.21 -4.28
CA ALA A 303 6.56 11.47 -5.31
C ALA A 303 6.84 12.72 -6.16
N VAL A 304 7.63 13.69 -5.67
CA VAL A 304 7.91 14.95 -6.38
C VAL A 304 8.53 14.70 -7.75
N LYS A 305 9.45 13.74 -7.86
CA LYS A 305 10.14 13.41 -9.10
C LYS A 305 9.19 12.96 -10.22
N PHE A 306 8.07 12.34 -9.86
CA PHE A 306 7.12 11.73 -10.78
C PHE A 306 5.87 12.58 -11.01
N SER A 307 5.73 13.68 -10.28
CA SER A 307 4.53 14.50 -10.31
C SER A 307 4.66 15.64 -11.33
N PRO A 308 3.63 15.90 -12.15
CA PRO A 308 3.60 17.07 -13.03
C PRO A 308 3.31 18.37 -12.26
N LEU A 309 3.02 18.28 -10.95
CA LEU A 309 2.65 19.41 -10.10
C LEU A 309 3.89 20.02 -9.43
N CYS A 310 3.73 21.23 -8.89
CA CYS A 310 4.81 21.81 -8.10
C CYS A 310 5.03 21.02 -6.80
N PRO A 311 6.26 20.99 -6.25
CA PRO A 311 6.59 20.13 -5.11
C PRO A 311 5.72 20.35 -3.87
N ALA A 312 5.30 21.59 -3.60
CA ALA A 312 4.42 21.90 -2.46
C ALA A 312 3.04 21.25 -2.61
N LEU A 313 2.46 21.31 -3.81
CA LEU A 313 1.15 20.74 -4.09
C LEU A 313 1.20 19.22 -4.11
N THR A 314 2.23 18.61 -4.72
CA THR A 314 2.44 17.15 -4.69
C THR A 314 2.46 16.64 -3.25
N ARG A 315 3.26 17.27 -2.38
CA ARG A 315 3.35 16.86 -0.97
C ARG A 315 2.02 16.97 -0.24
N LEU A 316 1.30 18.07 -0.47
CA LEU A 316 -0.01 18.31 0.15
C LEU A 316 -1.02 17.26 -0.30
N LEU A 317 -1.05 16.93 -1.59
CA LEU A 317 -1.96 15.93 -2.13
C LEU A 317 -1.68 14.55 -1.55
N ILE A 318 -0.44 14.06 -1.60
CA ILE A 318 -0.08 12.74 -1.05
C ILE A 318 -0.47 12.64 0.43
N ARG A 319 -0.07 13.61 1.25
CA ARG A 319 -0.33 13.61 2.70
C ARG A 319 -1.82 13.58 3.06
N ASN A 320 -2.66 14.31 2.32
CA ASN A 320 -4.08 14.46 2.64
C ASN A 320 -4.98 13.44 1.93
N THR A 321 -4.45 12.64 1.00
CA THR A 321 -5.23 11.63 0.27
C THR A 321 -4.92 10.23 0.76
N ILE A 322 -3.72 9.73 0.48
CA ILE A 322 -3.32 8.34 0.73
C ILE A 322 -2.49 8.17 2.01
N GLY A 323 -2.10 9.28 2.63
CA GLY A 323 -1.17 9.29 3.76
C GLY A 323 0.29 9.40 3.32
N ASP A 324 1.20 9.39 4.28
CA ASP A 324 2.64 9.57 4.08
C ASP A 324 3.41 8.54 4.90
N LEU A 325 4.62 8.23 4.46
CA LEU A 325 5.60 7.44 5.21
C LEU A 325 6.75 8.39 5.57
N ASP A 326 6.88 8.71 6.85
CA ASP A 326 7.89 9.63 7.36
C ASP A 326 9.04 8.82 7.97
N VAL A 327 9.94 8.36 7.11
CA VAL A 327 11.03 7.46 7.50
C VAL A 327 11.93 8.12 8.52
N VAL A 328 12.23 9.42 8.38
CA VAL A 328 13.11 10.13 9.32
C VAL A 328 12.47 10.21 10.70
N ALA A 329 11.19 10.57 10.80
CA ALA A 329 10.51 10.64 12.09
C ALA A 329 10.33 9.27 12.74
N ASP A 330 9.98 8.25 11.97
CA ASP A 330 9.80 6.89 12.47
C ASP A 330 11.15 6.28 12.89
N PHE A 331 12.21 6.51 12.11
CA PHE A 331 13.58 6.13 12.46
C PHE A 331 14.01 6.77 13.78
N LYS A 332 13.79 8.07 13.98
CA LYS A 332 14.12 8.76 15.23
C LYS A 332 13.38 8.17 16.42
N ALA A 333 12.08 7.93 16.26
CA ALA A 333 11.25 7.39 17.33
C ALA A 333 11.75 6.00 17.77
N ALA A 334 12.19 5.18 16.82
CA ALA A 334 12.76 3.86 17.04
C ALA A 334 14.23 3.93 17.54
N ALA A 335 14.51 4.73 18.57
CA ALA A 335 15.88 5.08 18.99
C ALA A 335 16.74 3.91 19.49
N LYS A 336 16.11 2.84 20.00
CA LYS A 336 16.83 1.66 20.54
C LYS A 336 17.30 0.68 19.44
N ASN A 337 16.79 0.80 18.22
CA ASN A 337 17.10 -0.11 17.11
C ASN A 337 18.52 0.16 16.58
N LYS A 338 19.22 -0.89 16.19
CA LYS A 338 20.45 -0.75 15.38
C LYS A 338 20.09 -0.42 13.94
N LYS A 339 20.54 0.75 13.49
CA LYS A 339 20.30 1.42 12.19
C LYS A 339 21.26 0.98 11.08
N LEU A 340 20.85 0.62 9.86
CA LEU A 340 21.70 0.66 8.65
C LEU A 340 20.99 1.41 7.52
N VAL A 341 21.65 2.41 6.94
CA VAL A 341 21.17 3.17 5.78
C VAL A 341 22.02 2.86 4.57
N ILE A 342 21.38 2.42 3.49
CA ILE A 342 22.01 2.13 2.20
C ILE A 342 21.40 3.08 1.16
N TYR A 343 22.24 3.76 0.37
CA TYR A 343 21.76 4.69 -0.65
C TYR A 343 22.68 4.73 -1.86
N HIS A 344 22.18 5.25 -2.97
CA HIS A 344 22.95 5.54 -4.18
C HIS A 344 22.70 6.99 -4.60
N ARG A 345 23.75 7.75 -4.98
CA ARG A 345 23.58 9.16 -5.39
C ARG A 345 22.88 9.32 -6.73
N MET A 346 23.10 8.37 -7.64
CA MET A 346 22.48 8.35 -8.96
C MET A 346 21.24 7.44 -9.01
N ASP A 347 20.54 7.28 -7.89
CA ASP A 347 19.31 6.49 -7.85
C ASP A 347 18.25 7.11 -8.78
N GLU A 348 17.84 6.33 -9.77
CA GLU A 348 16.93 6.73 -10.82
C GLU A 348 15.47 6.80 -10.34
N VAL A 349 15.15 6.30 -9.16
CA VAL A 349 13.82 6.36 -8.55
C VAL A 349 13.80 7.37 -7.41
N ILE A 350 14.70 7.23 -6.44
CA ILE A 350 14.80 8.09 -5.26
C ILE A 350 15.80 9.22 -5.52
N ALA A 351 15.29 10.36 -6.00
CA ALA A 351 16.13 11.53 -6.26
C ALA A 351 16.96 11.92 -5.02
N TYR A 352 18.29 11.92 -5.18
CA TYR A 352 19.22 12.16 -4.07
C TYR A 352 18.93 13.48 -3.36
N ASP A 353 18.84 14.58 -4.10
CA ASP A 353 18.72 15.94 -3.52
C ASP A 353 17.35 16.25 -2.89
N VAL A 354 16.34 15.43 -3.18
CA VAL A 354 14.96 15.69 -2.73
C VAL A 354 14.53 14.70 -1.66
N ALA A 355 14.72 13.41 -1.93
CA ALA A 355 14.05 12.36 -1.17
C ALA A 355 15.03 11.41 -0.47
N SER A 356 16.25 11.20 -0.96
CA SER A 356 17.13 10.17 -0.39
C SER A 356 17.45 10.36 1.10
N LEU A 357 17.56 9.26 1.82
CA LEU A 357 18.10 9.25 3.18
C LEU A 357 19.60 9.55 3.24
N GLY A 358 20.32 9.42 2.13
CA GLY A 358 21.76 9.71 2.07
C GLY A 358 22.11 11.20 2.07
N ARG A 359 21.11 12.09 2.09
CA ARG A 359 21.33 13.53 2.22
C ARG A 359 21.90 13.87 3.59
N LYS A 360 22.76 14.89 3.65
CA LYS A 360 23.45 15.29 4.90
C LYS A 360 22.47 15.71 5.99
N ASP A 361 21.43 16.45 5.65
CA ASP A 361 20.39 16.87 6.58
C ASP A 361 19.59 15.68 7.11
N ALA A 362 19.17 14.75 6.25
CA ALA A 362 18.46 13.55 6.68
C ALA A 362 19.29 12.66 7.62
N LEU A 363 20.58 12.42 7.28
CA LEU A 363 21.48 11.63 8.13
C LEU A 363 21.75 12.31 9.48
N SER A 364 22.01 13.62 9.46
CA SER A 364 22.20 14.42 10.67
C SER A 364 20.96 14.39 11.55
N GLU A 365 19.79 14.51 10.94
CA GLU A 365 18.52 14.49 11.63
C GLU A 365 18.28 13.13 12.32
N MET A 366 18.58 12.02 11.62
CA MET A 366 18.42 10.66 12.14
C MET A 366 19.48 10.23 13.17
N HIS A 367 20.58 10.98 13.33
CA HIS A 367 21.71 10.62 14.21
C HIS A 367 22.29 9.22 13.92
N VAL A 368 22.41 8.88 12.64
CA VAL A 368 22.96 7.57 12.22
C VAL A 368 24.47 7.56 12.40
N ASN A 369 25.02 6.48 12.96
CA ASN A 369 26.46 6.29 12.99
C ASN A 369 27.00 6.18 11.55
N GLU A 370 28.01 6.97 11.20
CA GLU A 370 28.63 6.98 9.87
C GLU A 370 29.12 5.60 9.42
N SER A 371 29.54 4.73 10.36
CA SER A 371 29.95 3.36 10.04
C SER A 371 28.79 2.50 9.52
N MET A 372 27.55 2.87 9.85
CA MET A 372 26.31 2.21 9.46
C MET A 372 25.59 2.95 8.33
N VAL A 373 26.33 3.78 7.59
CA VAL A 373 25.88 4.40 6.34
C VAL A 373 26.73 3.85 5.19
N VAL A 374 26.05 3.30 4.18
CA VAL A 374 26.67 2.72 2.99
C VAL A 374 26.18 3.44 1.76
N GLU A 375 27.09 4.19 1.13
CA GLU A 375 26.91 4.70 -0.22
C GLU A 375 27.33 3.64 -1.21
N LEU A 376 26.42 3.24 -2.09
CA LEU A 376 26.69 2.38 -3.23
C LEU A 376 27.24 3.24 -4.38
N ARG A 377 28.32 2.80 -5.04
CA ARG A 377 29.02 3.62 -6.06
C ARG A 377 29.17 2.97 -7.43
N SER A 378 28.75 1.73 -7.61
CA SER A 378 28.93 1.01 -8.87
C SER A 378 28.23 1.72 -10.04
N THR A 379 28.99 2.05 -11.09
CA THR A 379 28.45 2.54 -12.37
C THR A 379 28.17 1.42 -13.37
N ARG A 380 28.46 0.16 -12.99
CA ARG A 380 28.27 -1.01 -13.86
C ARG A 380 26.83 -1.53 -13.86
N VAL A 381 26.02 -1.05 -12.93
CA VAL A 381 24.60 -1.40 -12.84
C VAL A 381 23.76 -0.44 -13.68
N GLN A 382 22.86 -0.98 -14.49
CA GLN A 382 21.98 -0.17 -15.33
C GLN A 382 20.90 0.54 -14.52
N SER A 383 20.41 -0.10 -13.46
CA SER A 383 19.38 0.41 -12.55
C SER A 383 19.91 0.35 -11.11
N PRO A 384 20.57 1.42 -10.63
CA PRO A 384 21.01 1.47 -9.24
C PRO A 384 19.92 1.19 -8.21
N HIS A 385 18.65 1.56 -8.48
CA HIS A 385 17.55 1.31 -7.57
C HIS A 385 17.20 -0.18 -7.46
N ASN A 386 17.05 -0.89 -8.58
CA ASN A 386 16.52 -2.26 -8.59
C ASN A 386 17.60 -3.35 -8.67
N SER A 387 18.88 -2.98 -8.73
CA SER A 387 19.96 -3.98 -8.75
C SER A 387 20.12 -4.66 -7.40
N LEU A 388 20.41 -5.95 -7.39
CA LEU A 388 20.74 -6.67 -6.15
C LEU A 388 21.99 -6.08 -5.51
N LEU A 389 22.01 -6.05 -4.17
CA LEU A 389 23.15 -5.54 -3.41
C LEU A 389 24.46 -6.30 -3.68
N SER A 390 24.36 -7.55 -4.15
CA SER A 390 25.50 -8.37 -4.58
C SER A 390 26.23 -7.81 -5.81
N ALA A 391 25.54 -7.01 -6.64
CA ALA A 391 26.09 -6.40 -7.85
C ALA A 391 27.00 -5.18 -7.56
N PHE A 392 27.03 -4.71 -6.31
CA PHE A 392 27.81 -3.56 -5.90
C PHE A 392 29.16 -3.96 -5.28
N GLU A 393 30.16 -3.09 -5.42
CA GLU A 393 31.52 -3.33 -4.90
C GLU A 393 31.54 -3.32 -3.37
N GLU A 394 30.59 -2.61 -2.75
CA GLU A 394 30.45 -2.48 -1.31
C GLU A 394 29.91 -3.74 -0.61
N ARG A 395 29.69 -4.86 -1.32
CA ARG A 395 29.15 -6.11 -0.75
C ARG A 395 29.84 -6.58 0.53
N MET A 396 31.16 -6.43 0.63
CA MET A 396 31.91 -6.81 1.83
C MET A 396 31.65 -5.86 3.01
N LYS A 397 31.47 -4.56 2.74
CA LYS A 397 31.08 -3.58 3.76
C LYS A 397 29.65 -3.85 4.22
N LEU A 398 28.74 -4.12 3.28
CA LEU A 398 27.36 -4.50 3.58
C LEU A 398 27.28 -5.75 4.45
N CYS A 399 28.03 -6.80 4.10
CA CYS A 399 28.13 -8.02 4.90
C CYS A 399 28.52 -7.71 6.36
N ARG A 400 29.57 -6.91 6.57
CA ARG A 400 29.98 -6.50 7.93
C ARG A 400 28.90 -5.71 8.66
N CYS A 401 28.28 -4.73 8.00
CA CYS A 401 27.26 -3.87 8.61
C CYS A 401 26.03 -4.68 9.01
N VAL A 402 25.52 -5.53 8.11
CA VAL A 402 24.33 -6.37 8.38
C VAL A 402 24.61 -7.38 9.50
N ASN A 403 25.78 -8.01 9.53
CA ASN A 403 26.13 -8.92 10.64
C ASN A 403 26.25 -8.19 11.99
N ALA A 404 26.74 -6.95 12.02
CA ALA A 404 26.81 -6.14 13.24
C ALA A 404 25.43 -5.78 13.82
N LEU A 405 24.38 -5.79 13.00
CA LEU A 405 22.99 -5.58 13.43
C LEU A 405 22.48 -6.72 14.31
N PHE A 406 22.93 -7.96 14.08
CA PHE A 406 22.54 -9.13 14.88
C PHE A 406 23.41 -9.36 16.13
N SER A 407 24.49 -8.59 16.27
CA SER A 407 25.47 -8.76 17.36
C SER A 407 25.02 -8.17 18.69
#